data_AF-A0A959Q032-F1
#
_entry.id   AF-A0A959Q032-F1
#
_cell.length_a   1.000
_cell.length_b   1.000
_cell.length_c   1.000
_cell.angle_alpha   90.00
_cell.angle_beta   90.00
_cell.angle_gamma   90.00
#
_symmetry.space_group_name_H-M   'P 1'
#
loop_
_entity.id
_entity.type
_entity.pdbx_description
1 polymer ?
#
loop_
_entity_poly.entity_id
_entity_poly.type
_entity_poly.pdbx_seq_one_letter_code
_entity_poly.pdbx_strand_id
1 'polypeptide(L)'
;MLKKIVTSDPQAYLNKKYRIEADAGYFNARNDIFSRSVWDDKVDAKDFYRSYDIANFKPKKSKGFDHWDFAFRNASWHLTDRIGERHFEDTGAVEGFTDPYTLQSPGPTSKAEVNDPKETSRRLKLAALKFGAGAAGICEVDRRWVYAQKYNRKAGTNPPVDLPSKLRYAILLIIPMDHALSKTYPTALSGASTGLGYTVGLSCAVSLAQFITNLGYEAVASMNDTALNIPMAIQAGLGEYGRNGLLITPQFGPNVRIAKVFTDLPLLADQPVEFGVERFCASCNLCATSCPVRAIPDGQPQSDPPNISSLKGITKYTVDAERCFRFWVGLNSDCAICIRVCPYNKDFSKWWHRLALKWSSLALVRRMLLFLEKKLKFGEKQASATWWMR
;
A
#
# COMPACT_ATOMS: atom_id res chain seq x y z
N MET A 1 -18.37 -13.15 7.89
CA MET A 1 -18.32 -11.70 7.64
C MET A 1 -19.47 -11.37 6.69
N LEU A 2 -20.33 -10.40 6.97
CA LEU A 2 -21.31 -9.97 5.97
C LEU A 2 -20.60 -9.00 5.03
N LYS A 3 -19.74 -9.56 4.16
CA LYS A 3 -19.10 -8.83 3.06
C LYS A 3 -20.21 -8.56 2.04
N LYS A 4 -20.67 -7.31 1.94
CA LYS A 4 -21.66 -6.95 0.93
C LYS A 4 -20.91 -6.65 -0.36
N ILE A 5 -21.19 -7.44 -1.39
CA ILE A 5 -20.74 -7.13 -2.75
C ILE A 5 -21.55 -5.93 -3.22
N VAL A 6 -20.85 -4.89 -3.67
CA VAL A 6 -21.48 -3.73 -4.28
C VAL A 6 -21.91 -4.14 -5.69
N THR A 7 -23.18 -3.96 -6.02
CA THR A 7 -23.75 -4.38 -7.31
C THR A 7 -23.72 -3.27 -8.36
N SER A 8 -23.37 -2.04 -7.97
CA SER A 8 -23.19 -0.92 -8.90
C SER A 8 -21.83 -1.00 -9.58
N ASP A 9 -21.73 -0.40 -10.76
CA ASP A 9 -20.47 -0.19 -11.47
C ASP A 9 -19.34 0.32 -10.52
N PRO A 10 -18.11 -0.25 -10.58
CA PRO A 10 -17.02 0.14 -9.70
C PRO A 10 -16.61 1.61 -9.79
N GLN A 11 -16.68 2.23 -10.98
CA GLN A 11 -16.34 3.65 -11.15
C GLN A 11 -17.42 4.53 -10.52
N ALA A 12 -18.70 4.20 -10.74
CA ALA A 12 -19.82 4.89 -10.11
C ALA A 12 -19.78 4.77 -8.57
N TYR A 13 -19.37 3.62 -8.04
CA TYR A 13 -19.13 3.43 -6.62
C TYR A 13 -18.05 4.39 -6.09
N LEU A 14 -16.89 4.47 -6.76
CA LEU A 14 -15.82 5.39 -6.36
C LEU A 14 -16.23 6.87 -6.49
N ASN A 15 -16.97 7.24 -7.54
CA ASN A 15 -17.51 8.59 -7.73
C ASN A 15 -18.37 9.01 -6.54
N LYS A 16 -19.28 8.13 -6.12
CA LYS A 16 -20.14 8.37 -4.96
C LYS A 16 -19.33 8.42 -3.66
N LYS A 17 -18.39 7.50 -3.48
CA LYS A 17 -17.60 7.38 -2.25
C LYS A 17 -16.70 8.60 -2.02
N TYR A 18 -16.00 9.03 -3.06
CA TYR A 18 -15.02 10.11 -2.96
C TYR A 18 -15.57 11.47 -3.41
N ARG A 19 -16.83 11.55 -3.87
CA ARG A 19 -17.42 12.79 -4.40
C ARG A 19 -16.47 13.46 -5.39
N ILE A 20 -16.04 12.69 -6.38
CA ILE A 20 -15.00 13.10 -7.34
C ILE A 20 -15.55 14.27 -8.15
N GLU A 21 -14.86 15.40 -8.11
CA GLU A 21 -15.19 16.61 -8.87
C GLU A 21 -14.87 16.39 -10.36
N ALA A 22 -15.60 17.06 -11.25
CA ALA A 22 -15.47 16.84 -12.70
C ALA A 22 -14.10 17.26 -13.26
N ASP A 23 -13.43 18.17 -12.58
CA ASP A 23 -12.09 18.69 -12.86
C ASP A 23 -11.00 18.08 -11.97
N ALA A 24 -11.30 17.00 -11.25
CA ALA A 24 -10.30 16.25 -10.49
C ALA A 24 -9.19 15.75 -11.43
N GLY A 25 -8.09 16.50 -11.49
CA GLY A 25 -6.95 16.19 -12.35
C GLY A 25 -6.22 14.92 -11.92
N TYR A 26 -5.32 14.45 -12.77
CA TYR A 26 -4.44 13.32 -12.46
C TYR A 26 -3.37 13.69 -11.43
N PHE A 27 -2.95 12.73 -10.61
CA PHE A 27 -1.83 12.96 -9.70
C PHE A 27 -0.50 12.93 -10.47
N ASN A 28 0.37 13.91 -10.22
CA ASN A 28 1.74 13.92 -10.72
C ASN A 28 2.65 13.23 -9.71
N ALA A 29 3.28 12.11 -10.07
CA ALA A 29 4.13 11.36 -9.15
C ALA A 29 5.33 12.19 -8.64
N ARG A 30 5.78 13.22 -9.38
CA ARG A 30 6.77 14.20 -8.87
C ARG A 30 6.42 14.77 -7.50
N ASN A 31 5.13 14.93 -7.23
CA ASN A 31 4.63 15.52 -6.00
C ASN A 31 4.41 14.51 -4.88
N ASP A 32 4.55 13.19 -5.13
CA ASP A 32 4.59 12.22 -4.03
C ASP A 32 5.71 12.62 -3.04
N ILE A 33 5.50 12.41 -1.74
CA ILE A 33 6.40 13.00 -0.74
C ILE A 33 7.85 12.50 -0.84
N PHE A 34 8.06 11.27 -1.34
CA PHE A 34 9.40 10.71 -1.52
C PHE A 34 10.09 11.34 -2.73
N SER A 35 9.39 11.49 -3.86
CA SER A 35 9.91 12.21 -5.03
C SER A 35 10.10 13.71 -4.74
N ARG A 36 9.17 14.32 -4.00
CA ARG A 36 9.25 15.72 -3.56
C ARG A 36 10.46 15.99 -2.68
N SER A 37 10.88 15.02 -1.86
CA SER A 37 12.10 15.15 -1.04
C SER A 37 13.41 15.25 -1.83
N VAL A 38 13.37 15.03 -3.14
CA VAL A 38 14.55 15.14 -4.02
C VAL A 38 14.69 16.54 -4.61
N TRP A 39 13.59 17.28 -4.82
CA TRP A 39 13.62 18.57 -5.52
C TRP A 39 13.06 19.75 -4.73
N ASP A 40 12.30 19.52 -3.65
CA ASP A 40 11.77 20.57 -2.79
C ASP A 40 12.65 20.73 -1.55
N ASP A 41 13.41 21.81 -1.50
CA ASP A 41 14.33 22.12 -0.38
C ASP A 41 13.62 22.23 0.98
N LYS A 42 12.29 22.37 1.01
CA LYS A 42 11.51 22.36 2.26
C LYS A 42 11.37 20.96 2.87
N VAL A 43 11.71 19.91 2.13
CA VAL A 43 11.59 18.51 2.54
C VAL A 43 12.97 17.86 2.62
N ASP A 44 13.71 18.14 3.71
CA ASP A 44 15.01 17.50 3.94
C ASP A 44 14.84 16.05 4.42
N ALA A 45 15.26 15.11 3.58
CA ALA A 45 15.20 13.67 3.84
C ALA A 45 16.56 12.98 3.86
N LYS A 46 17.67 13.74 3.85
CA LYS A 46 19.02 13.20 3.69
C LYS A 46 19.34 12.14 4.75
N ASP A 47 19.05 12.44 6.01
CA ASP A 47 19.32 11.52 7.13
C ASP A 47 18.38 10.31 7.17
N PHE A 48 17.20 10.39 6.55
CA PHE A 48 16.33 9.22 6.36
C PHE A 48 16.98 8.23 5.40
N TYR A 49 17.37 8.68 4.21
CA TYR A 49 17.98 7.81 3.19
C TYR A 49 19.36 7.32 3.61
N ARG A 50 20.18 8.18 4.24
CA ARG A 50 21.49 7.78 4.79
C ARG A 50 21.39 6.60 5.76
N SER A 51 20.26 6.45 6.47
CA SER A 51 20.09 5.35 7.42
C SER A 51 20.10 3.95 6.79
N TYR A 52 19.84 3.84 5.48
CA TYR A 52 19.88 2.57 4.75
C TYR A 52 21.32 2.14 4.42
N ASP A 53 22.26 3.08 4.43
CA ASP A 53 23.69 2.79 4.31
C ASP A 53 24.31 2.60 5.70
N ILE A 54 24.27 1.35 6.19
CA ILE A 54 24.77 1.01 7.53
C ILE A 54 26.28 1.20 7.68
N ALA A 55 27.04 1.24 6.58
CA ALA A 55 28.47 1.49 6.63
C ALA A 55 28.78 2.94 7.03
N ASN A 56 27.94 3.88 6.58
CA ASN A 56 28.11 5.32 6.81
C ASN A 56 27.13 5.91 7.83
N PHE A 57 26.10 5.16 8.23
CA PHE A 57 25.15 5.57 9.26
C PHE A 57 25.56 5.05 10.65
N LYS A 58 25.44 5.90 11.66
CA LYS A 58 25.66 5.52 13.07
C LYS A 58 24.31 5.23 13.73
N PRO A 59 23.96 3.96 14.02
CA PRO A 59 22.73 3.62 14.72
C PRO A 59 22.61 4.28 16.09
N LYS A 60 21.37 4.50 16.53
CA LYS A 60 21.09 5.08 17.85
C LYS A 60 21.34 4.02 18.92
N LYS A 61 21.59 4.43 20.17
CA LYS A 61 21.64 3.51 21.33
C LYS A 61 20.27 3.28 21.98
N SER A 62 19.21 3.86 21.41
CA SER A 62 17.85 3.74 21.93
C SER A 62 17.22 2.40 21.56
N LYS A 63 16.44 1.81 22.48
CA LYS A 63 15.75 0.53 22.29
C LYS A 63 14.91 0.52 20.99
N GLY A 64 15.21 -0.42 20.09
CA GLY A 64 14.55 -0.55 18.79
C GLY A 64 15.19 0.25 17.66
N PHE A 65 16.36 0.83 17.87
CA PHE A 65 17.13 1.57 16.86
C PHE A 65 18.62 1.26 16.96
N ASP A 66 18.97 0.10 17.53
CA ASP A 66 20.36 -0.32 17.63
C ASP A 66 20.87 -0.95 16.33
N HIS A 67 22.11 -1.40 16.34
CA HIS A 67 22.75 -1.95 15.15
C HIS A 67 22.05 -3.21 14.63
N TRP A 68 21.52 -4.07 15.50
CA TRP A 68 20.78 -5.27 15.10
C TRP A 68 19.47 -4.89 14.41
N ASP A 69 18.76 -3.92 14.99
CA ASP A 69 17.49 -3.44 14.45
C ASP A 69 17.67 -2.84 13.03
N PHE A 70 18.70 -2.01 12.84
CA PHE A 70 19.01 -1.42 11.53
C PHE A 70 19.58 -2.43 10.53
N ALA A 71 20.45 -3.35 10.96
CA ALA A 71 20.99 -4.38 10.09
C ALA A 71 19.89 -5.27 9.53
N PHE A 72 18.98 -5.76 10.38
CA PHE A 72 17.87 -6.60 9.93
C PHE A 72 16.88 -5.82 9.05
N ARG A 73 16.58 -4.57 9.40
CA ARG A 73 15.78 -3.69 8.55
C ARG A 73 16.41 -3.56 7.17
N ASN A 74 17.67 -3.14 7.07
CA ASN A 74 18.32 -2.90 5.77
C ASN A 74 18.43 -4.21 4.96
N ALA A 75 18.71 -5.34 5.61
CA ALA A 75 18.71 -6.64 4.95
C ALA A 75 17.35 -7.01 4.33
N SER A 76 16.24 -6.65 4.98
CA SER A 76 14.89 -6.91 4.44
C SER A 76 14.56 -6.12 3.16
N TRP A 77 15.22 -4.98 2.97
CA TRP A 77 15.08 -4.12 1.78
C TRP A 77 16.05 -4.49 0.66
N HIS A 78 17.11 -5.24 0.97
CA HIS A 78 18.23 -5.49 0.06
C HIS A 78 17.81 -5.91 -1.35
N LEU A 79 16.91 -6.90 -1.48
CA LEU A 79 16.47 -7.35 -2.80
C LEU A 79 15.68 -6.28 -3.55
N THR A 80 14.80 -5.57 -2.83
CA THR A 80 14.01 -4.48 -3.39
C THR A 80 14.91 -3.37 -3.94
N ASP A 81 15.91 -2.95 -3.16
CA ASP A 81 16.81 -1.86 -3.54
C ASP A 81 17.72 -2.27 -4.70
N ARG A 82 18.35 -3.45 -4.62
CA ARG A 82 19.28 -3.93 -5.67
C ARG A 82 18.59 -4.18 -7.00
N ILE A 83 17.35 -4.68 -6.98
CA ILE A 83 16.57 -4.88 -8.20
C ILE A 83 15.99 -3.56 -8.71
N GLY A 84 15.47 -2.72 -7.81
CA GLY A 84 14.88 -1.44 -8.17
C GLY A 84 15.88 -0.48 -8.83
N GLU A 85 17.10 -0.41 -8.30
CA GLU A 85 18.13 0.55 -8.73
C GLU A 85 19.07 0.05 -9.83
N ARG A 86 18.87 -1.16 -10.35
CA ARG A 86 19.77 -1.78 -11.35
C ARG A 86 19.96 -0.96 -12.63
N HIS A 87 19.01 -0.09 -12.96
CA HIS A 87 19.04 0.81 -14.11
C HIS A 87 19.12 2.29 -13.71
N PHE A 88 19.34 2.59 -12.43
CA PHE A 88 19.37 3.96 -11.93
C PHE A 88 20.51 4.75 -12.57
N GLU A 89 21.69 4.15 -12.73
CA GLU A 89 22.82 4.86 -13.34
C GLU A 89 22.61 5.17 -14.83
N ASP A 90 21.98 4.26 -15.58
CA ASP A 90 21.79 4.47 -17.01
C ASP A 90 20.60 5.38 -17.33
N THR A 91 19.50 5.20 -16.59
CA THR A 91 18.21 5.81 -16.95
C THR A 91 17.59 6.66 -15.84
N GLY A 92 18.09 6.57 -14.60
CA GLY A 92 17.46 7.18 -13.43
C GLY A 92 16.22 6.44 -12.92
N ALA A 93 15.90 5.28 -13.49
CA ALA A 93 14.76 4.47 -13.09
C ALA A 93 14.98 3.79 -11.73
N VAL A 94 13.94 3.81 -10.90
CA VAL A 94 13.86 3.01 -9.67
C VAL A 94 12.62 2.12 -9.78
N GLU A 95 12.82 0.89 -10.22
CA GLU A 95 11.72 -0.04 -10.52
C GLU A 95 10.93 -0.41 -9.26
N GLY A 96 9.60 -0.39 -9.38
CA GLY A 96 8.67 -0.55 -8.26
C GLY A 96 8.37 0.75 -7.49
N PHE A 97 9.09 1.85 -7.75
CA PHE A 97 8.89 3.13 -7.07
C PHE A 97 8.57 4.28 -8.02
N THR A 98 9.40 4.50 -9.03
CA THR A 98 9.20 5.52 -10.06
C THR A 98 8.84 4.91 -11.41
N ASP A 99 9.25 3.66 -11.64
CA ASP A 99 9.13 2.96 -12.91
C ASP A 99 8.59 1.53 -12.69
N PRO A 100 7.89 0.94 -13.67
CA PRO A 100 7.50 -0.46 -13.59
C PRO A 100 8.72 -1.39 -13.67
N TYR A 101 8.55 -2.63 -13.24
CA TYR A 101 9.60 -3.65 -13.34
C TYR A 101 9.82 -4.12 -14.77
N THR A 102 11.09 -4.34 -15.14
CA THR A 102 11.47 -4.84 -16.48
C THR A 102 12.17 -6.21 -16.42
N LEU A 103 11.91 -7.02 -15.37
CA LEU A 103 12.58 -8.31 -15.14
C LEU A 103 12.05 -9.45 -16.01
N GLN A 104 10.93 -9.26 -16.70
CA GLN A 104 10.27 -10.33 -17.45
C GLN A 104 11.13 -10.78 -18.64
N SER A 105 11.24 -12.09 -18.81
CA SER A 105 11.75 -12.71 -20.03
C SER A 105 10.69 -12.69 -21.14
N PRO A 106 11.11 -12.64 -22.42
CA PRO A 106 10.17 -12.68 -23.54
C PRO A 106 9.23 -13.89 -23.49
N GLY A 107 7.95 -13.67 -23.83
CA GLY A 107 6.93 -14.71 -23.94
C GLY A 107 6.89 -15.38 -25.31
N PRO A 108 6.10 -16.45 -25.48
CA PRO A 108 5.87 -17.07 -26.77
C PRO A 108 5.09 -16.14 -27.71
N THR A 109 5.24 -16.35 -29.03
CA THR A 109 4.46 -15.64 -30.05
C THR A 109 3.01 -16.11 -30.11
N SER A 110 2.74 -17.37 -29.76
CA SER A 110 1.40 -17.93 -29.65
C SER A 110 0.75 -17.57 -28.32
N LYS A 111 -0.52 -17.17 -28.35
CA LYS A 111 -1.33 -16.98 -27.15
C LYS A 111 -1.96 -18.30 -26.72
N ALA A 112 -1.93 -18.58 -25.41
CA ALA A 112 -2.71 -19.65 -24.82
C ALA A 112 -4.21 -19.39 -25.05
N GLU A 113 -5.00 -20.44 -25.20
CA GLU A 113 -6.44 -20.33 -25.39
C GLU A 113 -7.14 -20.01 -24.06
N VAL A 114 -7.97 -18.95 -24.05
CA VAL A 114 -8.61 -18.40 -22.85
C VAL A 114 -10.13 -18.35 -23.08
N ASN A 115 -10.77 -19.51 -22.96
CA ASN A 115 -12.18 -19.69 -23.33
C ASN A 115 -13.19 -19.13 -22.31
N ASP A 116 -12.80 -19.00 -21.04
CA ASP A 116 -13.65 -18.43 -19.99
C ASP A 116 -12.85 -17.45 -19.11
N PRO A 117 -13.09 -16.13 -19.23
CA PRO A 117 -12.45 -15.13 -18.38
C PRO A 117 -12.63 -15.37 -16.88
N LYS A 118 -13.73 -16.02 -16.46
CA LYS A 118 -13.98 -16.34 -15.05
C LYS A 118 -13.02 -17.41 -14.55
N GLU A 119 -12.88 -18.51 -15.27
CA GLU A 119 -11.91 -19.56 -14.93
C GLU A 119 -10.46 -19.05 -15.00
N THR A 120 -10.12 -18.26 -16.00
CA THR A 120 -8.79 -17.63 -16.12
C THR A 120 -8.48 -16.74 -14.93
N SER A 121 -9.44 -15.91 -14.53
CA SER A 121 -9.32 -15.06 -13.33
C SER A 121 -9.11 -15.87 -12.06
N ARG A 122 -9.80 -17.01 -11.93
CA ARG A 122 -9.63 -17.93 -10.80
C ARG A 122 -8.23 -18.53 -10.79
N ARG A 123 -7.71 -18.96 -11.94
CA ARG A 123 -6.34 -19.50 -12.09
C ARG A 123 -5.27 -18.47 -11.75
N LEU A 124 -5.39 -17.24 -12.26
CA LEU A 124 -4.45 -16.17 -11.94
C LEU A 124 -4.44 -15.82 -10.46
N LYS A 125 -5.62 -15.71 -9.83
CA LYS A 125 -5.70 -15.48 -8.38
C LYS A 125 -5.04 -16.61 -7.60
N LEU A 126 -5.26 -17.87 -7.99
CA LEU A 126 -4.59 -19.01 -7.36
C LEU A 126 -3.07 -18.94 -7.54
N ALA A 127 -2.58 -18.64 -8.75
CA ALA A 127 -1.15 -18.48 -9.01
C ALA A 127 -0.55 -17.35 -8.17
N ALA A 128 -1.21 -16.20 -8.07
CA ALA A 128 -0.79 -15.08 -7.23
C ALA A 128 -0.63 -15.48 -5.76
N LEU A 129 -1.58 -16.27 -5.22
CA LEU A 129 -1.45 -16.81 -3.85
C LEU A 129 -0.24 -17.75 -3.70
N LYS A 130 0.07 -18.56 -4.73
CA LYS A 130 1.24 -19.44 -4.72
C LYS A 130 2.56 -18.69 -4.83
N PHE A 131 2.57 -17.54 -5.49
CA PHE A 131 3.74 -16.65 -5.54
C PHE A 131 3.95 -15.83 -4.27
N GLY A 132 2.99 -15.84 -3.32
CA GLY A 132 3.15 -15.24 -1.99
C GLY A 132 2.14 -14.14 -1.65
N ALA A 133 1.18 -13.81 -2.52
CA ALA A 133 0.13 -12.86 -2.18
C ALA A 133 -0.79 -13.44 -1.10
N GLY A 134 -1.19 -12.61 -0.13
CA GLY A 134 -2.22 -12.98 0.86
C GLY A 134 -3.64 -12.88 0.32
N ALA A 135 -3.86 -12.02 -0.69
CA ALA A 135 -5.08 -11.96 -1.47
C ALA A 135 -4.80 -11.34 -2.85
N ALA A 136 -5.64 -11.66 -3.84
CA ALA A 136 -5.58 -11.08 -5.18
C ALA A 136 -6.98 -10.69 -5.65
N GLY A 137 -7.08 -9.54 -6.32
CA GLY A 137 -8.31 -9.00 -6.88
C GLY A 137 -8.02 -8.40 -8.25
N ILE A 138 -9.04 -8.34 -9.11
CA ILE A 138 -8.91 -7.89 -10.49
C ILE A 138 -9.87 -6.72 -10.69
N CYS A 139 -9.43 -5.66 -11.34
CA CYS A 139 -10.31 -4.60 -11.83
C CYS A 139 -9.95 -4.22 -13.26
N GLU A 140 -10.87 -3.54 -13.95
CA GLU A 140 -10.49 -2.78 -15.13
C GLU A 140 -9.66 -1.57 -14.72
N VAL A 141 -8.74 -1.14 -15.59
CA VAL A 141 -7.89 0.02 -15.34
C VAL A 141 -8.71 1.30 -15.46
N ASP A 142 -9.07 1.87 -14.33
CA ASP A 142 -9.60 3.23 -14.25
C ASP A 142 -8.44 4.24 -14.36
N ARG A 143 -8.36 4.88 -15.53
CA ARG A 143 -7.21 5.72 -15.92
C ARG A 143 -7.06 6.97 -15.07
N ARG A 144 -8.11 7.40 -14.36
CA ARG A 144 -8.04 8.55 -13.41
C ARG A 144 -7.03 8.32 -12.28
N TRP A 145 -6.74 7.05 -11.98
CA TRP A 145 -5.78 6.67 -10.95
C TRP A 145 -4.36 6.46 -11.48
N VAL A 146 -4.16 6.46 -12.80
CA VAL A 146 -2.82 6.43 -13.42
C VAL A 146 -2.18 7.80 -13.24
N TYR A 147 -0.90 7.82 -12.86
CA TYR A 147 -0.20 9.09 -12.71
C TYR A 147 -0.08 9.80 -14.06
N ALA A 148 -0.21 11.13 -14.09
CA ALA A 148 0.02 11.88 -15.33
C ALA A 148 1.47 11.78 -15.79
N GLN A 149 2.40 11.89 -14.83
CA GLN A 149 3.83 11.88 -15.06
C GLN A 149 4.51 11.05 -13.97
N LYS A 150 5.56 10.33 -14.34
CA LYS A 150 6.54 9.78 -13.39
C LYS A 150 7.62 10.83 -13.11
N TYR A 151 8.45 10.60 -12.10
CA TYR A 151 9.57 11.48 -11.79
C TYR A 151 10.89 10.74 -11.94
N ASN A 152 11.74 11.24 -12.82
CA ASN A 152 13.10 10.77 -12.96
C ASN A 152 13.98 11.51 -11.95
N ARG A 153 14.35 10.82 -10.86
CA ARG A 153 15.11 11.41 -9.76
C ARG A 153 16.53 11.83 -10.14
N LYS A 154 17.14 11.15 -11.12
CA LYS A 154 18.49 11.44 -11.60
C LYS A 154 18.51 12.65 -12.53
N ALA A 155 17.60 12.69 -13.51
CA ALA A 155 17.53 13.76 -14.49
C ALA A 155 16.73 14.99 -14.03
N GLY A 156 15.94 14.86 -12.96
CA GLY A 156 15.04 15.92 -12.49
C GLY A 156 13.86 16.19 -13.43
N THR A 157 13.54 15.26 -14.33
CA THR A 157 12.49 15.41 -15.37
C THR A 157 11.20 14.66 -15.01
N ASN A 158 10.10 15.02 -15.68
CA ASN A 158 8.76 14.47 -15.43
C ASN A 158 8.15 13.86 -16.69
N PRO A 159 8.71 12.77 -17.23
CA PRO A 159 8.14 12.13 -18.41
C PRO A 159 6.73 11.58 -18.12
N PRO A 160 5.85 11.51 -19.13
CA PRO A 160 4.51 10.93 -18.96
C PRO A 160 4.60 9.46 -18.53
N VAL A 161 3.59 8.98 -17.81
CA VAL A 161 3.38 7.54 -17.64
C VAL A 161 2.72 7.01 -18.90
N ASP A 162 3.46 6.24 -19.69
CA ASP A 162 2.94 5.56 -20.87
C ASP A 162 2.49 4.14 -20.51
N LEU A 163 1.24 4.02 -20.07
CA LEU A 163 0.60 2.73 -19.82
C LEU A 163 -0.32 2.41 -21.02
N PRO A 164 0.03 1.46 -21.91
CA PRO A 164 -0.74 1.19 -23.13
C PRO A 164 -2.23 0.93 -22.85
N SER A 165 -3.11 1.45 -23.72
CA SER A 165 -4.57 1.32 -23.58
C SER A 165 -5.05 -0.14 -23.66
N LYS A 166 -4.32 -0.98 -24.41
CA LYS A 166 -4.57 -2.43 -24.52
C LYS A 166 -4.43 -3.18 -23.19
N LEU A 167 -3.67 -2.65 -22.23
CA LEU A 167 -3.59 -3.19 -20.87
C LEU A 167 -4.87 -2.79 -20.11
N ARG A 168 -5.94 -3.55 -20.34
CA ARG A 168 -7.29 -3.26 -19.85
C ARG A 168 -7.47 -3.62 -18.38
N TYR A 169 -6.75 -4.61 -17.86
CA TYR A 169 -6.95 -5.13 -16.51
C TYR A 169 -5.75 -4.83 -15.61
N ALA A 170 -6.04 -4.60 -14.33
CA ALA A 170 -5.06 -4.58 -13.26
C ALA A 170 -5.38 -5.71 -12.27
N ILE A 171 -4.36 -6.50 -11.93
CA ILE A 171 -4.42 -7.53 -10.89
C ILE A 171 -3.71 -6.97 -9.66
N LEU A 172 -4.47 -6.71 -8.61
CA LEU A 172 -3.99 -6.12 -7.36
C LEU A 172 -3.63 -7.23 -6.39
N LEU A 173 -2.45 -7.13 -5.79
CA LEU A 173 -1.86 -8.13 -4.91
C LEU A 173 -1.73 -7.55 -3.51
N ILE A 174 -2.39 -8.18 -2.54
CA ILE A 174 -2.26 -7.83 -1.12
C ILE A 174 -1.13 -8.65 -0.53
N ILE A 175 -0.10 -7.97 -0.05
CA ILE A 175 1.06 -8.58 0.59
C ILE A 175 0.95 -8.33 2.10
N PRO A 176 0.57 -9.34 2.91
CA PRO A 176 0.43 -9.16 4.34
C PRO A 176 1.80 -8.87 4.97
N MET A 177 1.84 -7.87 5.83
CA MET A 177 3.04 -7.55 6.63
C MET A 177 3.03 -8.37 7.93
N ASP A 178 4.21 -8.59 8.51
CA ASP A 178 4.34 -9.38 9.73
C ASP A 178 3.67 -8.67 10.91
N HIS A 179 2.63 -9.31 11.47
CA HIS A 179 1.83 -8.72 12.53
C HIS A 179 2.63 -8.56 13.84
N ALA A 180 3.61 -9.41 14.11
CA ALA A 180 4.42 -9.33 15.31
C ALA A 180 5.44 -8.19 15.28
N LEU A 181 6.18 -8.04 14.18
CA LEU A 181 7.07 -6.91 13.92
C LEU A 181 6.27 -5.60 13.89
N SER A 182 5.07 -5.62 13.31
CA SER A 182 4.22 -4.42 13.27
C SER A 182 3.80 -3.93 14.67
N LYS A 183 3.87 -4.76 15.72
CA LYS A 183 3.66 -4.31 17.10
C LYS A 183 4.81 -3.46 17.64
N THR A 184 6.00 -3.51 17.04
CA THR A 184 7.16 -2.74 17.50
C THR A 184 7.24 -1.35 16.88
N TYR A 185 6.41 -1.02 15.87
CA TYR A 185 6.33 0.32 15.28
C TYR A 185 6.33 1.42 16.37
N PRO A 186 7.05 2.54 16.22
CA PRO A 186 7.81 2.98 15.05
C PRO A 186 9.33 2.72 15.18
N THR A 187 9.77 1.48 15.44
CA THR A 187 11.21 1.15 15.60
C THR A 187 11.90 0.91 14.25
N ALA A 188 13.23 0.97 14.22
CA ALA A 188 13.99 0.47 13.07
C ALA A 188 13.67 -1.02 12.79
N LEU A 189 13.53 -1.83 13.85
CA LEU A 189 13.13 -3.23 13.76
C LEU A 189 11.81 -3.42 12.99
N SER A 190 10.78 -2.63 13.30
CA SER A 190 9.50 -2.74 12.59
C SER A 190 9.59 -2.35 11.13
N GLY A 191 10.61 -1.57 10.75
CA GLY A 191 10.89 -1.29 9.34
C GLY A 191 11.25 -2.54 8.54
N ALA A 192 11.71 -3.61 9.19
CA ALA A 192 11.91 -4.90 8.54
C ALA A 192 10.58 -5.51 8.05
N SER A 193 9.48 -5.29 8.77
CA SER A 193 8.14 -5.71 8.33
C SER A 193 7.76 -5.03 7.03
N THR A 194 8.13 -3.75 6.89
CA THR A 194 7.94 -3.01 5.65
C THR A 194 8.82 -3.57 4.53
N GLY A 195 10.14 -3.69 4.74
CA GLY A 195 11.07 -4.14 3.70
C GLY A 195 10.78 -5.55 3.21
N LEU A 196 10.43 -6.48 4.11
CA LEU A 196 9.95 -7.81 3.73
C LEU A 196 8.68 -7.74 2.86
N GLY A 197 7.74 -6.84 3.18
CA GLY A 197 6.54 -6.63 2.37
C GLY A 197 6.85 -6.15 0.95
N TYR A 198 7.87 -5.30 0.78
CA TYR A 198 8.36 -4.90 -0.55
C TYR A 198 9.04 -6.07 -1.28
N THR A 199 9.93 -6.79 -0.61
CA THR A 199 10.66 -7.92 -1.20
C THR A 199 9.70 -9.02 -1.68
N VAL A 200 8.69 -9.37 -0.88
CA VAL A 200 7.65 -10.33 -1.27
C VAL A 200 6.78 -9.77 -2.40
N GLY A 201 6.41 -8.48 -2.34
CA GLY A 201 5.62 -7.84 -3.39
C GLY A 201 6.30 -7.81 -4.75
N LEU A 202 7.61 -7.54 -4.77
CA LEU A 202 8.47 -7.62 -5.96
C LEU A 202 8.40 -9.03 -6.55
N SER A 203 8.70 -10.04 -5.73
CA SER A 203 8.69 -11.44 -6.15
C SER A 203 7.32 -11.87 -6.71
N CYS A 204 6.24 -11.51 -6.01
CA CYS A 204 4.88 -11.82 -6.43
C CYS A 204 4.52 -11.17 -7.78
N ALA A 205 4.74 -9.86 -7.91
CA ALA A 205 4.33 -9.10 -9.09
C ALA A 205 5.11 -9.56 -10.33
N VAL A 206 6.44 -9.70 -10.22
CA VAL A 206 7.28 -10.14 -11.34
C VAL A 206 6.96 -11.58 -11.74
N SER A 207 6.78 -12.50 -10.78
CA SER A 207 6.44 -13.90 -11.09
C SER A 207 5.07 -14.04 -11.74
N LEU A 208 4.07 -13.28 -11.26
CA LEU A 208 2.74 -13.29 -11.86
C LEU A 208 2.74 -12.67 -13.26
N ALA A 209 3.47 -11.57 -13.45
CA ALA A 209 3.62 -10.96 -14.76
C ALA A 209 4.33 -11.90 -15.73
N GLN A 210 5.40 -12.59 -15.29
CA GLN A 210 6.05 -13.63 -16.09
C GLN A 210 5.10 -14.79 -16.43
N PHE A 211 4.27 -15.22 -15.47
CA PHE A 211 3.29 -16.28 -15.72
C PHE A 211 2.31 -15.88 -16.84
N ILE A 212 1.83 -14.63 -16.83
CA ILE A 212 0.96 -14.10 -17.89
C ILE A 212 1.74 -13.98 -19.22
N THR A 213 2.98 -13.50 -19.17
CA THR A 213 3.87 -13.45 -20.34
C THR A 213 4.08 -14.83 -20.95
N ASN A 214 4.24 -15.88 -20.14
CA ASN A 214 4.38 -17.26 -20.61
C ASN A 214 3.10 -17.81 -21.28
N LEU A 215 1.95 -17.19 -21.04
CA LEU A 215 0.70 -17.47 -21.74
C LEU A 215 0.59 -16.71 -23.09
N GLY A 216 1.60 -15.93 -23.46
CA GLY A 216 1.63 -15.11 -24.68
C GLY A 216 0.92 -13.76 -24.56
N TYR A 217 0.55 -13.34 -23.35
CA TYR A 217 -0.12 -12.07 -23.08
C TYR A 217 0.85 -11.02 -22.54
N GLU A 218 0.56 -9.75 -22.77
CA GLU A 218 1.36 -8.66 -22.22
C GLU A 218 1.03 -8.47 -20.75
N ALA A 219 2.07 -8.33 -19.94
CA ALA A 219 1.93 -8.03 -18.53
C ALA A 219 3.04 -7.06 -18.11
N VAL A 220 2.69 -6.09 -17.28
CA VAL A 220 3.63 -5.12 -16.70
C VAL A 220 3.52 -5.19 -15.19
N ALA A 221 4.56 -5.70 -14.53
CA ALA A 221 4.65 -5.70 -13.08
C ALA A 221 4.96 -4.29 -12.56
N SER A 222 4.25 -3.87 -11.53
CA SER A 222 4.36 -2.54 -10.93
C SER A 222 4.10 -2.64 -9.42
N MET A 223 4.61 -1.68 -8.65
CA MET A 223 4.35 -1.60 -7.22
C MET A 223 3.82 -0.24 -6.81
N ASN A 224 4.65 0.71 -6.39
CA ASN A 224 4.23 2.06 -5.99
C ASN A 224 4.13 3.04 -7.17
N ASP A 225 4.83 2.71 -8.25
CA ASP A 225 4.88 3.45 -9.51
C ASP A 225 3.56 3.36 -10.31
N THR A 226 3.52 4.00 -11.47
CA THR A 226 2.47 3.92 -12.52
C THR A 226 1.07 4.44 -12.13
N ALA A 227 0.48 3.99 -11.03
CA ALA A 227 -0.88 4.34 -10.61
C ALA A 227 -1.11 4.22 -9.10
N LEU A 228 -2.11 4.94 -8.59
CA LEU A 228 -2.55 4.91 -7.20
C LEU A 228 -3.14 3.54 -6.82
N ASN A 229 -2.46 2.84 -5.92
CA ASN A 229 -2.82 1.48 -5.49
C ASN A 229 -4.17 1.38 -4.77
N ILE A 230 -4.47 2.31 -3.85
CA ILE A 230 -5.63 2.21 -2.96
C ILE A 230 -6.98 2.24 -3.71
N PRO A 231 -7.26 3.21 -4.60
CA PRO A 231 -8.53 3.21 -5.34
C PRO A 231 -8.70 1.97 -6.22
N MET A 232 -7.64 1.51 -6.89
CA MET A 232 -7.66 0.28 -7.70
C MET A 232 -7.90 -0.97 -6.84
N ALA A 233 -7.29 -1.08 -5.66
CA ALA A 233 -7.54 -2.20 -4.75
C ALA A 233 -8.98 -2.21 -4.20
N ILE A 234 -9.59 -1.03 -4.02
CA ILE A 234 -11.02 -0.93 -3.66
C ILE A 234 -11.90 -1.38 -4.84
N GLN A 235 -11.58 -0.98 -6.08
CA GLN A 235 -12.28 -1.44 -7.29
C GLN A 235 -12.22 -2.96 -7.42
N ALA A 236 -11.05 -3.53 -7.15
CA ALA A 236 -10.79 -4.96 -7.15
C ALA A 236 -11.41 -5.73 -5.95
N GLY A 237 -12.20 -5.07 -5.10
CA GLY A 237 -12.92 -5.72 -4.01
C GLY A 237 -12.05 -6.24 -2.86
N LEU A 238 -10.85 -5.68 -2.69
CA LEU A 238 -9.87 -6.11 -1.69
C LEU A 238 -10.01 -5.39 -0.34
N GLY A 239 -10.75 -4.28 -0.30
CA GLY A 239 -10.92 -3.53 0.94
C GLY A 239 -11.72 -2.24 0.81
N GLU A 240 -11.70 -1.46 1.88
CA GLU A 240 -12.30 -0.12 1.96
C GLU A 240 -11.25 0.94 2.37
N TYR A 241 -11.53 2.21 2.15
CA TYR A 241 -10.64 3.31 2.56
C TYR A 241 -10.75 3.59 4.07
N GLY A 242 -9.62 3.63 4.79
CA GLY A 242 -9.56 3.98 6.21
C GLY A 242 -9.21 5.44 6.48
N ARG A 243 -9.54 5.95 7.68
CA ARG A 243 -9.15 7.31 8.15
C ARG A 243 -7.65 7.57 8.07
N ASN A 244 -6.84 6.53 8.30
CA ASN A 244 -5.37 6.60 8.21
C ASN A 244 -4.85 6.75 6.77
N GLY A 245 -5.73 6.85 5.77
CA GLY A 245 -5.36 6.98 4.37
C GLY A 245 -4.90 5.69 3.70
N LEU A 246 -5.16 4.53 4.32
CA LEU A 246 -4.71 3.22 3.85
C LEU A 246 -5.89 2.31 3.48
N LEU A 247 -5.58 1.22 2.78
CA LEU A 247 -6.53 0.16 2.48
C LEU A 247 -6.85 -0.69 3.73
N ILE A 248 -8.10 -0.61 4.12
CA ILE A 248 -8.95 -1.52 4.89
C ILE A 248 -9.08 -2.96 4.38
N THR A 249 -8.19 -3.93 4.61
CA THR A 249 -8.48 -5.31 4.17
C THR A 249 -9.28 -6.11 5.21
N PRO A 250 -10.22 -6.97 4.79
CA PRO A 250 -10.93 -7.88 5.68
C PRO A 250 -10.04 -8.84 6.49
N GLN A 251 -8.97 -9.34 5.87
CA GLN A 251 -8.15 -10.43 6.40
C GLN A 251 -6.96 -9.94 7.22
N PHE A 252 -6.45 -8.74 6.90
CA PHE A 252 -5.17 -8.25 7.44
C PHE A 252 -5.25 -6.80 7.95
N GLY A 253 -6.44 -6.18 7.90
CA GLY A 253 -6.60 -4.78 8.26
C GLY A 253 -5.75 -3.87 7.36
N PRO A 254 -5.17 -2.77 7.90
CA PRO A 254 -4.23 -1.91 7.18
C PRO A 254 -2.83 -2.50 7.06
N ASN A 255 -2.55 -3.67 7.63
CA ASN A 255 -1.20 -4.21 7.77
C ASN A 255 -0.75 -4.97 6.51
N VAL A 256 -0.79 -4.28 5.38
CA VAL A 256 -0.52 -4.84 4.05
C VAL A 256 0.27 -3.87 3.19
N ARG A 257 1.01 -4.42 2.23
CA ARG A 257 1.49 -3.71 1.03
C ARG A 257 0.64 -4.10 -0.17
N ILE A 258 0.71 -3.29 -1.22
CA ILE A 258 -0.04 -3.50 -2.45
C ILE A 258 0.96 -3.49 -3.60
N ALA A 259 0.96 -4.55 -4.40
CA ALA A 259 1.60 -4.59 -5.71
C ALA A 259 0.54 -4.78 -6.79
N LYS A 260 0.90 -4.59 -8.06
CA LYS A 260 -0.05 -4.70 -9.17
C LYS A 260 0.59 -5.22 -10.45
N VAL A 261 -0.20 -5.89 -11.26
CA VAL A 261 0.19 -6.31 -12.61
C VAL A 261 -0.86 -5.82 -13.60
N PHE A 262 -0.46 -5.02 -14.59
CA PHE A 262 -1.33 -4.61 -15.69
C PHE A 262 -1.24 -5.62 -16.83
N THR A 263 -2.34 -5.94 -17.50
CA THR A 263 -2.35 -6.95 -18.57
C THR A 263 -3.43 -6.75 -19.63
N ASP A 264 -3.17 -7.25 -20.85
CA ASP A 264 -4.16 -7.41 -21.93
C ASP A 264 -4.91 -8.75 -21.88
N LEU A 265 -4.54 -9.67 -20.98
CA LEU A 265 -5.20 -10.97 -20.78
C LEU A 265 -6.69 -10.75 -20.44
N PRO A 266 -7.63 -11.35 -21.20
CA PRO A 266 -9.06 -11.24 -20.89
C PRO A 266 -9.41 -11.84 -19.52
N LEU A 267 -9.98 -11.00 -18.63
CA LEU A 267 -10.31 -11.37 -17.25
C LEU A 267 -11.71 -10.91 -16.86
N LEU A 268 -12.22 -11.50 -15.78
CA LEU A 268 -13.44 -11.09 -15.10
C LEU A 268 -13.05 -10.20 -13.91
N ALA A 269 -13.38 -8.92 -14.01
CA ALA A 269 -13.18 -7.96 -12.93
C ALA A 269 -14.05 -8.30 -11.70
N ASP A 270 -13.47 -8.11 -10.51
CA ASP A 270 -14.18 -8.16 -9.24
C ASP A 270 -15.03 -6.90 -9.02
N GLN A 271 -15.86 -6.96 -7.99
CA GLN A 271 -16.70 -5.85 -7.56
C GLN A 271 -16.24 -5.30 -6.21
N PRO A 272 -16.40 -3.99 -5.96
CA PRO A 272 -16.14 -3.38 -4.67
C PRO A 272 -16.93 -4.03 -3.54
N VAL A 273 -16.43 -3.86 -2.32
CA VAL A 273 -16.93 -4.58 -1.15
C VAL A 273 -17.11 -3.63 0.02
N GLU A 274 -18.17 -3.83 0.79
CA GLU A 274 -18.44 -3.06 2.00
C GLU A 274 -18.53 -3.99 3.21
N PHE A 275 -17.82 -3.62 4.27
CA PHE A 275 -17.86 -4.27 5.58
C PHE A 275 -17.79 -3.27 6.74
N GLY A 276 -17.98 -1.98 6.46
CA GLY A 276 -18.32 -0.95 7.44
C GLY A 276 -17.15 -0.09 7.91
N VAL A 277 -16.02 -0.08 7.20
CA VAL A 277 -14.82 0.70 7.59
C VAL A 277 -15.14 2.18 7.70
N GLU A 278 -15.90 2.74 6.76
CA GLU A 278 -16.27 4.16 6.76
C GLU A 278 -17.06 4.55 8.03
N ARG A 279 -18.10 3.78 8.36
CA ARG A 279 -18.91 3.98 9.58
C ARG A 279 -18.08 3.79 10.85
N PHE A 280 -17.13 2.86 10.81
CA PHE A 280 -16.25 2.62 11.94
C PHE A 280 -15.31 3.82 12.17
N CYS A 281 -14.63 4.26 11.11
CA CYS A 281 -13.75 5.43 11.11
C CYS A 281 -14.48 6.74 11.45
N ALA A 282 -15.77 6.88 11.14
CA ALA A 282 -16.56 8.05 11.54
C ALA A 282 -16.66 8.21 13.07
N SER A 283 -16.51 7.12 13.84
CA SER A 283 -16.55 7.12 15.31
C SER A 283 -15.22 6.76 15.98
N CYS A 284 -14.23 6.32 15.20
CA CYS A 284 -12.91 5.92 15.68
C CYS A 284 -11.86 6.88 15.14
N ASN A 285 -11.07 7.44 16.04
CA ASN A 285 -9.97 8.34 15.73
C ASN A 285 -8.64 7.89 16.31
N LEU A 286 -8.50 6.61 16.72
CA LEU A 286 -7.28 6.11 17.36
C LEU A 286 -6.01 6.40 16.54
N CYS A 287 -6.04 6.21 15.22
CA CYS A 287 -4.90 6.54 14.36
C CYS A 287 -4.56 8.05 14.36
N ALA A 288 -5.56 8.92 14.41
CA ALA A 288 -5.37 10.37 14.48
C ALA A 288 -4.83 10.79 15.85
N THR A 289 -5.45 10.33 16.94
CA THR A 289 -5.05 10.66 18.31
C THR A 289 -3.69 10.09 18.70
N SER A 290 -3.27 8.97 18.09
CA SER A 290 -1.96 8.36 18.34
C SER A 290 -0.86 8.86 17.40
N CYS A 291 -1.18 9.65 16.37
CA CYS A 291 -0.18 10.20 15.45
C CYS A 291 0.59 11.34 16.15
N PRO A 292 1.91 11.20 16.41
CA PRO A 292 2.65 12.20 17.21
C PRO A 292 2.69 13.59 16.56
N VAL A 293 2.62 13.63 15.23
CA VAL A 293 2.71 14.85 14.41
C VAL A 293 1.36 15.33 13.88
N ARG A 294 0.25 14.71 14.34
CA ARG A 294 -1.13 15.05 13.91
C ARG A 294 -1.28 15.17 12.39
N ALA A 295 -0.66 14.25 11.67
CA ALA A 295 -0.74 14.20 10.20
C ALA A 295 -2.08 13.63 9.71
N ILE A 296 -2.81 12.89 10.54
CA ILE A 296 -4.09 12.27 10.18
C ILE A 296 -5.22 13.17 10.73
N PRO A 297 -6.21 13.55 9.92
CA PRO A 297 -7.30 14.41 10.36
C PRO A 297 -8.24 13.70 11.34
N ASP A 298 -8.64 14.42 12.40
CA ASP A 298 -9.61 13.95 13.40
C ASP A 298 -11.06 14.36 13.04
N GLY A 299 -11.23 15.31 12.12
CA GLY A 299 -12.53 15.81 11.67
C GLY A 299 -13.24 14.90 10.64
N GLN A 300 -14.10 15.51 9.84
CA GLN A 300 -14.76 14.88 8.69
C GLN A 300 -13.82 14.83 7.46
N PRO A 301 -14.09 13.94 6.48
CA PRO A 301 -13.43 14.00 5.18
C PRO A 301 -13.55 15.37 4.52
N GLN A 302 -12.52 15.81 3.81
CA GLN A 302 -12.46 17.10 3.11
C GLN A 302 -11.97 16.90 1.67
N SER A 303 -12.33 17.82 0.77
CA SER A 303 -11.88 17.82 -0.63
C SER A 303 -10.55 18.55 -0.84
N ASP A 304 -10.25 19.55 0.00
CA ASP A 304 -8.98 20.28 -0.05
C ASP A 304 -7.86 19.50 0.66
N PRO A 305 -6.79 19.10 -0.04
CA PRO A 305 -5.68 18.41 0.58
C PRO A 305 -4.73 19.39 1.31
N PRO A 306 -4.01 18.92 2.34
CA PRO A 306 -3.12 19.78 3.15
C PRO A 306 -1.91 20.31 2.37
N ASN A 307 -1.52 19.66 1.28
CA ASN A 307 -0.42 20.06 0.42
C ASN A 307 -0.49 19.35 -0.95
N ILE A 308 0.44 19.69 -1.84
CA ILE A 308 0.52 19.16 -3.20
C ILE A 308 0.84 17.66 -3.30
N SER A 309 1.29 17.03 -2.20
CA SER A 309 1.56 15.59 -2.13
C SER A 309 0.30 14.75 -1.93
N SER A 310 -0.85 15.28 -2.35
CA SER A 310 -2.14 14.64 -2.28
C SER A 310 -3.01 15.08 -3.45
N LEU A 311 -3.86 14.17 -3.90
CA LEU A 311 -4.79 14.42 -4.99
C LEU A 311 -5.86 15.44 -4.59
N LYS A 312 -6.13 16.40 -5.47
CA LYS A 312 -7.19 17.41 -5.34
C LYS A 312 -8.51 16.90 -5.95
N GLY A 313 -9.62 17.56 -5.61
CA GLY A 313 -10.94 17.28 -6.21
C GLY A 313 -11.60 15.98 -5.73
N ILE A 314 -11.12 15.42 -4.61
CA ILE A 314 -11.70 14.21 -4.00
C ILE A 314 -11.91 14.38 -2.50
N THR A 315 -13.12 14.11 -2.02
CA THR A 315 -13.47 14.15 -0.60
C THR A 315 -13.03 12.86 0.11
N LYS A 316 -12.03 12.95 0.98
CA LYS A 316 -11.57 11.83 1.81
C LYS A 316 -10.85 12.31 3.07
N TYR A 317 -10.51 11.38 3.98
CA TYR A 317 -9.50 11.65 5.00
C TYR A 317 -8.14 11.73 4.34
N THR A 318 -7.56 12.91 4.23
CA THR A 318 -6.24 13.10 3.60
C THR A 318 -5.17 13.30 4.66
N VAL A 319 -4.16 12.43 4.64
CA VAL A 319 -3.00 12.53 5.53
C VAL A 319 -2.09 13.64 5.04
N ASP A 320 -1.64 14.50 5.95
CA ASP A 320 -0.56 15.45 5.68
C ASP A 320 0.76 14.69 5.51
N ALA A 321 1.10 14.42 4.25
CA ALA A 321 2.27 13.65 3.87
C ALA A 321 3.58 14.29 4.36
N GLU A 322 3.66 15.63 4.38
CA GLU A 322 4.85 16.34 4.80
C GLU A 322 5.08 16.21 6.31
N ARG A 323 4.03 16.42 7.12
CA ARG A 323 4.11 16.16 8.57
C ARG A 323 4.44 14.71 8.86
N CYS A 324 3.79 13.77 8.16
CA CYS A 324 4.02 12.35 8.32
C CYS A 324 5.50 11.99 8.03
N PHE A 325 6.01 12.40 6.87
CA PHE A 325 7.35 12.05 6.44
C PHE A 325 8.44 12.75 7.28
N ARG A 326 8.21 13.99 7.73
CA ARG A 326 9.12 14.67 8.66
C ARG A 326 9.36 13.87 9.94
N PHE A 327 8.33 13.16 10.43
CA PHE A 327 8.50 12.26 11.56
C PHE A 327 9.41 11.07 11.24
N TRP A 328 9.31 10.50 10.02
CA TRP A 328 10.18 9.41 9.58
C TRP A 328 11.64 9.85 9.50
N VAL A 329 11.88 11.08 9.01
CA VAL A 329 13.21 11.68 8.98
C VAL A 329 13.80 11.78 10.38
N GLY A 330 13.06 12.30 11.37
CA GLY A 330 13.53 12.36 12.76
C GLY A 330 13.75 10.98 13.41
N LEU A 331 13.00 9.96 12.99
CA LEU A 331 13.21 8.59 13.42
C LEU A 331 14.42 7.92 12.78
N ASN A 332 14.83 8.36 11.58
CA ASN A 332 15.69 7.62 10.67
C ASN A 332 15.12 6.23 10.32
N SER A 333 13.80 6.10 10.31
CA SER A 333 13.06 4.88 9.94
C SER A 333 11.61 5.20 9.63
N ASP A 334 10.87 4.23 9.12
CA ASP A 334 9.42 4.28 8.95
C ASP A 334 8.64 4.26 10.29
N CYS A 335 7.44 4.87 10.26
CA CYS A 335 6.62 5.05 11.46
C CYS A 335 5.51 4.00 11.62
N ALA A 336 4.44 4.10 10.83
CA ALA A 336 3.27 3.21 10.84
C ALA A 336 2.57 2.96 12.20
N ILE A 337 2.66 3.88 13.18
CA ILE A 337 1.84 3.84 14.40
C ILE A 337 0.35 3.71 14.06
N CYS A 338 -0.10 4.37 12.99
CA CYS A 338 -1.49 4.33 12.52
C CYS A 338 -1.95 2.94 12.05
N ILE A 339 -1.04 2.05 11.66
CA ILE A 339 -1.31 0.63 11.38
C ILE A 339 -1.42 -0.11 12.71
N ARG A 340 -0.40 0.02 13.57
CA ARG A 340 -0.32 -0.68 14.87
C ARG A 340 -1.55 -0.47 15.74
N VAL A 341 -2.04 0.77 15.85
CA VAL A 341 -3.17 1.14 16.72
C VAL A 341 -4.55 0.93 16.08
N CYS A 342 -4.62 0.57 14.80
CA CYS A 342 -5.89 0.40 14.12
C CYS A 342 -6.66 -0.80 14.70
N PRO A 343 -7.94 -0.66 15.08
CA PRO A 343 -8.74 -1.80 15.56
C PRO A 343 -8.95 -2.91 14.53
N TYR A 344 -8.71 -2.62 13.25
CA TYR A 344 -8.69 -3.63 12.18
C TYR A 344 -7.36 -4.37 12.08
N ASN A 345 -6.27 -3.90 12.69
CA ASN A 345 -5.01 -4.62 12.73
C ASN A 345 -5.06 -5.70 13.82
N LYS A 346 -5.67 -6.83 13.48
CA LYS A 346 -5.90 -7.96 14.37
C LYS A 346 -5.45 -9.25 13.75
N ASP A 347 -5.12 -10.21 14.60
CA ASP A 347 -4.97 -11.59 14.23
C ASP A 347 -6.36 -12.21 14.00
N PHE A 348 -6.80 -12.26 12.74
CA PHE A 348 -8.09 -12.82 12.35
C PHE A 348 -8.11 -14.35 12.27
N SER A 349 -7.01 -15.06 12.60
CA SER A 349 -7.07 -16.50 12.86
C SER A 349 -7.96 -16.80 14.07
N LYS A 350 -8.04 -15.85 15.01
CA LYS A 350 -8.88 -15.90 16.21
C LYS A 350 -10.34 -15.60 15.89
N TRP A 351 -11.23 -16.53 16.22
CA TRP A 351 -12.65 -16.44 15.87
C TRP A 351 -13.36 -15.24 16.51
N TRP A 352 -12.96 -14.84 17.71
CA TRP A 352 -13.57 -13.70 18.41
C TRP A 352 -13.26 -12.36 17.73
N HIS A 353 -12.08 -12.18 17.13
CA HIS A 353 -11.80 -10.96 16.34
C HIS A 353 -12.68 -10.88 15.10
N ARG A 354 -12.93 -12.02 14.43
CA ARG A 354 -13.86 -12.09 13.29
C ARG A 354 -15.30 -11.76 13.72
N LEU A 355 -15.71 -12.24 14.89
CA LEU A 355 -17.04 -11.99 15.43
C LEU A 355 -17.21 -10.52 15.85
N ALA A 356 -16.26 -9.99 16.62
CA ALA A 356 -16.22 -8.59 17.02
C ALA A 356 -16.34 -7.66 15.82
N LEU A 357 -15.56 -7.92 14.77
CA LEU A 357 -15.61 -7.10 13.56
C LEU A 357 -16.97 -7.20 12.85
N LYS A 358 -17.55 -8.40 12.73
CA LYS A 358 -18.87 -8.61 12.12
C LYS A 358 -19.97 -7.76 12.80
N TRP A 359 -19.85 -7.52 14.10
CA TRP A 359 -20.86 -6.80 14.89
C TRP A 359 -20.53 -5.31 15.07
N SER A 360 -19.36 -4.86 14.59
CA SER A 360 -18.91 -3.47 14.69
C SER A 360 -19.76 -2.46 13.88
N SER A 361 -20.66 -2.95 13.04
CA SER A 361 -21.67 -2.13 12.35
C SER A 361 -22.70 -1.54 13.33
N LEU A 362 -23.01 -2.24 14.42
CA LEU A 362 -23.92 -1.79 15.48
C LEU A 362 -23.23 -0.72 16.34
N ALA A 363 -23.86 0.44 16.49
CA ALA A 363 -23.25 1.58 17.17
C ALA A 363 -22.86 1.29 18.64
N LEU A 364 -23.72 0.59 19.38
CA LEU A 364 -23.45 0.22 20.78
C LEU A 364 -22.26 -0.74 20.89
N VAL A 365 -22.24 -1.79 20.07
CA VAL A 365 -21.14 -2.75 20.02
C VAL A 365 -19.85 -2.05 19.63
N ARG A 366 -19.88 -1.17 18.62
CA ARG A 366 -18.70 -0.40 18.21
C ARG A 366 -18.11 0.43 19.35
N ARG A 367 -18.94 1.12 20.13
CA ARG A 367 -18.48 1.88 21.32
C ARG A 367 -17.83 0.96 22.36
N MET A 368 -18.44 -0.20 22.63
CA MET A 368 -17.88 -1.20 23.53
C MET A 368 -16.54 -1.75 23.02
N LEU A 369 -16.44 -2.07 21.72
CA LEU A 369 -15.19 -2.54 21.12
C LEU A 369 -14.10 -1.49 21.25
N LEU A 370 -14.37 -0.22 20.94
CA LEU A 370 -13.40 0.86 21.11
C LEU A 370 -12.97 1.06 22.58
N PHE A 371 -13.88 0.86 23.53
CA PHE A 371 -13.54 0.84 24.95
C PHE A 371 -12.60 -0.33 25.29
N LEU A 372 -12.91 -1.53 24.81
CA LEU A 372 -12.08 -2.73 25.01
C LEU A 372 -10.72 -2.61 24.33
N GLU A 373 -10.63 -2.00 23.14
CA GLU A 373 -9.38 -1.71 22.44
C GLU A 373 -8.40 -0.94 23.34
N LYS A 374 -8.91 0.09 24.01
CA LYS A 374 -8.14 0.92 24.95
C LYS A 374 -7.82 0.14 26.23
N LYS A 375 -8.80 -0.54 26.83
CA LYS A 375 -8.64 -1.26 28.11
C LYS A 375 -7.67 -2.43 28.01
N LEU A 376 -7.74 -3.20 26.91
CA LEU A 376 -6.88 -4.36 26.64
C LEU A 376 -5.57 -3.98 25.95
N LYS A 377 -5.36 -2.68 25.68
CA LYS A 377 -4.12 -2.13 25.13
C LYS A 377 -3.63 -2.82 23.86
N PHE A 378 -4.54 -3.25 22.98
CA PHE A 378 -4.15 -4.02 21.79
C PHE A 378 -3.19 -3.28 20.85
N GLY A 379 -3.27 -1.95 20.81
CA GLY A 379 -2.40 -1.09 19.99
C GLY A 379 -1.12 -0.63 20.68
N GLU A 380 -0.81 -1.12 21.89
CA GLU A 380 0.39 -0.75 22.63
C GLU A 380 1.66 -1.25 21.94
N LYS A 381 2.73 -0.47 22.07
CA LYS A 381 4.03 -0.81 21.51
C LYS A 381 4.59 -2.02 22.23
N GLN A 382 4.98 -3.04 21.48
CA GLN A 382 5.82 -4.11 22.01
C GLN A 382 7.30 -3.69 21.94
N ALA A 383 8.08 -4.00 22.98
CA ALA A 383 9.52 -3.75 22.97
C ALA A 383 10.22 -4.63 21.92
N SER A 384 11.19 -4.07 21.18
CA SER A 384 11.97 -4.82 20.19
C SER A 384 12.70 -6.02 20.78
N ALA A 385 13.26 -5.88 22.00
CA ALA A 385 13.92 -6.99 22.70
C ALA A 385 12.99 -8.20 22.88
N THR A 386 11.71 -7.98 23.18
CA THR A 386 10.72 -9.07 23.31
C THR A 386 10.46 -9.78 21.98
N TRP A 387 10.65 -9.12 20.85
CA TRP A 387 10.54 -9.76 19.54
C TRP A 387 11.79 -10.59 19.21
N TRP A 388 12.98 -10.07 19.50
CA TRP A 388 14.27 -10.76 19.29
C TRP A 388 14.44 -12.04 20.13
N MET A 389 13.73 -12.18 21.25
CA MET A 389 13.80 -13.35 22.14
C MET A 389 12.77 -14.46 21.82
N ARG A 390 12.02 -14.36 20.73
CA ARG A 390 11.06 -15.39 20.31
C ARG A 390 11.77 -16.51 19.56
#